data_AF-A0A7J9RSX7-F1
#
_entry.id   AF-A0A7J9RSX7-F1
#
_cell.length_a   1.000
_cell.length_b   1.000
_cell.length_c   1.000
_cell.angle_alpha   90.00
_cell.angle_beta   90.00
_cell.angle_gamma   90.00
#
_symmetry.space_group_name_H-M   'P 1'
#
loop_
_entity.id
_entity.type
_entity.pdbx_description
1 polymer ?
#
loop_
_entity_poly.entity_id
_entity_poly.type
_entity_poly.pdbx_seq_one_letter_code
_entity_poly.pdbx_strand_id
1 'polypeptide(L)'
;MIFIMFINPAYTSKMCAKCGYVKKELTLTDRVFSCPKCGWVTDRDYNASLNILKRSGWEPSLVPVELHPLPVAKSYGQGGAMKQEAPPFRAG
;
A
#
# COMPACT_ATOMS: atom_id res chain seq x y z
N MET A 1 10.36 -8.02 22.94
CA MET A 1 9.16 -8.88 23.05
C MET A 1 8.19 -8.44 21.97
N ILE A 2 7.80 -9.32 21.05
CA ILE A 2 6.83 -9.02 19.99
C ILE A 2 5.49 -9.60 20.44
N PHE A 3 4.44 -8.78 20.43
CA PHE A 3 3.08 -9.24 20.73
C PHE A 3 2.31 -9.47 19.43
N ILE A 4 1.60 -10.60 19.35
CA ILE A 4 0.82 -11.00 18.17
C ILE A 4 -0.66 -10.87 18.51
N MET A 5 -1.42 -10.23 17.64
CA MET A 5 -2.87 -10.11 17.75
C MET A 5 -3.56 -10.76 16.55
N PHE A 6 -4.61 -11.53 16.82
CA PHE A 6 -5.41 -12.18 15.79
C PHE A 6 -6.64 -11.32 15.44
N ILE A 7 -6.80 -11.00 14.15
CA ILE A 7 -7.91 -10.22 13.59
C ILE A 7 -8.69 -11.10 12.61
N ASN A 8 -10.02 -10.95 12.58
CA ASN A 8 -10.86 -11.65 11.61
C ASN A 8 -10.51 -11.19 10.16
N PRO A 9 -10.04 -12.11 9.29
CA PRO A 9 -9.59 -11.76 7.93
C PRO A 9 -10.74 -11.54 6.95
N ALA A 10 -11.99 -11.85 7.31
CA ALA A 10 -13.12 -11.79 6.40
C ALA A 10 -13.30 -10.37 5.82
N TYR A 11 -13.44 -10.32 4.50
CA TYR A 11 -13.72 -9.11 3.70
C TYR A 11 -12.63 -8.01 3.72
N THR A 12 -11.45 -8.24 4.29
CA THR A 12 -10.39 -7.23 4.36
C THR A 12 -9.85 -6.82 2.99
N SER A 13 -9.76 -7.75 2.03
CA SER A 13 -9.32 -7.47 0.66
C SER A 13 -10.39 -6.80 -0.21
N LYS A 14 -11.68 -6.93 0.16
CA LYS A 14 -12.82 -6.43 -0.61
C LYS A 14 -13.33 -5.07 -0.13
N MET A 15 -13.06 -4.70 1.12
CA MET A 15 -13.46 -3.42 1.69
C MET A 15 -12.48 -2.32 1.30
N CYS A 16 -12.96 -1.16 0.89
CA CYS A 16 -12.11 -0.01 0.62
C CYS A 16 -11.59 0.56 1.94
N ALA A 17 -10.26 0.58 2.11
CA ALA A 17 -9.65 1.16 3.31
C ALA A 17 -9.93 2.66 3.48
N LYS A 18 -10.27 3.38 2.41
CA LYS A 18 -10.56 4.82 2.45
C LYS A 18 -11.99 5.12 2.87
N CYS A 19 -12.99 4.47 2.25
CA CYS A 19 -14.40 4.84 2.38
C CYS A 19 -15.33 3.72 2.88
N GLY A 20 -14.81 2.51 3.10
CA GLY A 20 -15.61 1.37 3.58
C GLY A 20 -16.46 0.66 2.53
N TYR A 21 -16.46 1.10 1.26
CA TYR A 21 -17.19 0.40 0.20
C TYR A 21 -16.69 -1.03 0.00
N VAL A 22 -17.57 -2.03 -0.01
CA VAL A 22 -17.24 -3.43 -0.25
C VAL A 22 -17.46 -3.80 -1.71
N LYS A 23 -16.38 -4.10 -2.43
CA LYS A 23 -16.41 -4.59 -3.81
C LYS A 23 -16.68 -6.10 -3.81
N LYS A 24 -17.91 -6.50 -4.17
CA LYS A 24 -18.33 -7.92 -4.16
C LYS A 24 -17.58 -8.76 -5.20
N GLU A 25 -17.48 -8.20 -6.41
CA GLU A 25 -16.82 -8.75 -7.61
C GLU A 25 -15.32 -8.42 -7.61
N LEU A 26 -14.60 -9.00 -6.65
CA LEU A 26 -13.14 -8.95 -6.61
C LEU A 26 -12.62 -10.37 -6.45
N THR A 27 -11.74 -10.77 -7.35
CA THR A 27 -11.17 -12.11 -7.48
C THR A 27 -9.74 -12.15 -6.96
N LEU A 28 -9.19 -13.36 -6.80
CA LEU A 28 -7.79 -13.52 -6.38
C LEU A 28 -6.78 -13.11 -7.46
N THR A 29 -7.18 -13.13 -8.73
CA THR A 29 -6.37 -12.66 -9.87
C THR A 29 -6.28 -11.14 -9.93
N ASP A 30 -7.23 -10.43 -9.33
CA ASP A 30 -7.19 -8.97 -9.25
C ASP A 30 -6.13 -8.53 -8.23
N ARG A 31 -4.97 -8.09 -8.73
CA ARG A 31 -3.88 -7.55 -7.90
C ARG A 31 -4.09 -6.09 -7.51
N VAL A 32 -4.92 -5.35 -8.25
CA VAL A 32 -5.22 -3.94 -8.01
C VAL A 32 -6.63 -3.80 -7.45
N PHE A 33 -6.76 -3.11 -6.33
CA PHE A 33 -8.03 -2.67 -5.79
C PHE A 33 -8.36 -1.27 -6.32
N SER A 34 -9.47 -1.15 -7.05
CA SER A 34 -10.04 0.12 -7.51
C SER A 34 -11.43 0.31 -6.93
N CYS A 35 -11.62 1.40 -6.18
CA CYS A 35 -12.88 1.73 -5.52
C CYS A 35 -13.79 2.58 -6.44
N PRO A 36 -14.98 2.09 -6.82
CA PRO A 36 -15.91 2.86 -7.65
C PRO A 36 -16.56 4.04 -6.90
N LYS A 37 -16.51 4.07 -5.56
CA LYS A 37 -17.14 5.13 -4.75
C LYS A 37 -16.26 6.35 -4.50
N CYS A 38 -14.96 6.16 -4.30
CA CYS A 38 -14.05 7.25 -3.90
C CYS A 38 -12.81 7.38 -4.78
N GLY A 39 -12.67 6.55 -5.82
CA GLY A 39 -11.53 6.58 -6.73
C GLY A 39 -10.22 6.08 -6.12
N TRP A 40 -10.24 5.47 -4.93
CA TRP A 40 -9.04 4.89 -4.32
C TRP A 40 -8.52 3.72 -5.16
N VAL A 41 -7.28 3.81 -5.63
CA VAL A 41 -6.60 2.78 -6.42
C VAL A 41 -5.28 2.42 -5.74
N THR A 42 -5.07 1.15 -5.47
CA THR A 42 -3.84 0.64 -4.83
C THR A 42 -3.70 -0.88 -5.04
N ASP A 43 -2.55 -1.45 -4.69
CA ASP A 43 -2.41 -2.91 -4.55
C ASP A 43 -3.44 -3.46 -3.54
N ARG A 44 -4.05 -4.59 -3.89
CA ARG A 44 -5.12 -5.23 -3.10
C ARG A 44 -4.63 -5.67 -1.73
N ASP A 45 -3.42 -6.21 -1.64
CA ASP A 45 -2.87 -6.72 -0.39
C ASP A 45 -2.52 -5.53 0.53
N TYR A 46 -2.01 -4.42 -0.01
CA TYR A 46 -1.86 -3.17 0.75
C TYR A 46 -3.19 -2.63 1.29
N ASN A 47 -4.25 -2.62 0.46
CA ASN A 47 -5.59 -2.25 0.92
C ASN A 47 -6.09 -3.17 2.05
N ALA A 48 -5.83 -4.47 1.96
CA ALA A 48 -6.18 -5.43 3.01
C ALA A 48 -5.42 -5.17 4.31
N SER A 49 -4.11 -4.89 4.24
CA SER A 49 -3.28 -4.54 5.39
C SER A 49 -3.79 -3.28 6.11
N LEU A 50 -4.20 -2.25 5.37
CA LEU A 50 -4.81 -1.05 5.95
C LEU A 50 -6.13 -1.35 6.69
N ASN A 51 -6.96 -2.24 6.15
CA ASN A 51 -8.18 -2.66 6.83
C ASN A 51 -7.89 -3.47 8.11
N ILE A 52 -6.88 -4.34 8.10
CA ILE A 52 -6.44 -5.06 9.30
C ILE A 52 -5.92 -4.08 10.34
N LEU A 53 -5.09 -3.11 9.94
CA LEU A 53 -4.57 -2.06 10.81
C LEU A 53 -5.70 -1.27 11.48
N LYS A 54 -6.71 -0.83 10.72
CA LYS A 54 -7.88 -0.15 11.29
C LYS A 54 -8.65 -1.03 12.29
N ARG A 55 -8.83 -2.32 11.98
CA ARG A 55 -9.52 -3.27 12.88
C ARG A 55 -8.70 -3.64 14.12
N SER A 56 -7.39 -3.42 14.08
CA SER A 56 -6.49 -3.62 15.22
C SER A 56 -6.67 -2.56 16.32
N GLY A 57 -7.53 -1.55 16.10
CA GLY A 57 -7.68 -0.42 17.00
C GLY A 57 -6.52 0.58 16.89
N TRP A 58 -5.71 0.48 15.84
CA TRP A 58 -4.67 1.46 15.56
C TRP A 58 -5.31 2.74 15.04
N GLU A 59 -5.20 3.80 15.82
CA GLU A 59 -5.49 5.16 15.39
C GLU A 59 -4.18 5.85 15.00
N PRO A 60 -4.10 6.50 13.83
CA PRO A 60 -2.96 7.36 13.53
C PRO A 60 -2.87 8.45 14.61
N SER A 61 -1.65 8.74 15.04
CA SER A 61 -1.39 9.83 15.97
C SER A 61 -2.05 11.11 15.44
N LEU A 62 -2.87 11.77 16.28
CA LEU A 62 -3.55 13.03 15.93
C LEU A 62 -2.54 14.14 15.59
N VAL A 63 -1.31 14.00 16.10
CA VAL A 63 -0.18 14.85 15.74
C VAL A 63 0.66 14.16 14.66
N PRO A 64 1.06 14.88 13.60
CA PRO A 64 2.12 14.41 12.72
C PRO A 64 3.32 14.01 13.59
N VAL A 65 3.84 12.80 13.36
CA VAL A 65 5.02 12.28 14.08
C VAL A 65 6.27 13.13 13.80
N GLU A 66 6.19 14.04 12.83
CA GLU A 66 7.23 14.98 12.43
C GLU A 66 6.76 16.43 12.65
N LEU A 67 7.05 17.00 13.81
CA LEU A 67 7.18 18.47 13.97
C LEU A 67 8.58 18.95 13.58
N HIS A 68 9.54 18.03 13.46
CA HIS A 68 10.86 18.31 12.90
C HIS A 68 10.83 17.92 11.44
N PRO A 69 11.38 18.73 10.52
CA PRO A 69 11.63 18.28 9.17
C PRO A 69 12.47 17.01 9.26
N LEU A 70 12.09 15.97 8.51
CA LEU A 70 13.02 14.92 8.09
C LEU A 70 14.35 15.62 7.81
N PRO A 71 15.47 15.23 8.43
CA PRO A 71 16.74 15.82 8.08
C PRO A 71 16.85 15.64 6.57
N VAL A 72 16.70 16.75 5.85
CA VAL A 72 16.86 16.81 4.41
C VAL A 72 18.19 16.13 4.20
N ALA A 73 18.15 14.94 3.60
CA ALA A 73 19.35 14.21 3.28
C ALA A 73 20.17 15.18 2.44
N LYS A 74 21.15 15.81 3.09
CA LYS A 74 22.07 16.73 2.44
C LYS A 74 22.71 15.91 1.33
N SER A 75 22.33 16.21 0.09
CA SER A 75 23.14 16.05 -1.11
C SER A 75 23.86 14.70 -1.30
N TYR A 76 23.22 13.56 -1.05
CA TYR A 76 23.62 12.32 -1.70
C TYR A 76 22.68 12.09 -2.88
N GLY A 77 23.25 12.10 -4.08
CA GLY A 77 22.60 12.42 -5.35
C GLY A 77 21.31 11.65 -5.62
N GLN A 78 20.38 12.34 -6.29
CA GLN A 78 19.25 11.73 -6.97
C GLN A 78 19.81 10.74 -8.01
N GLY A 79 19.92 9.47 -7.63
CA GLY A 79 20.13 8.38 -8.57
C GLY A 79 18.90 8.27 -9.44
N GLY A 80 18.91 8.92 -10.61
CA GLY A 80 17.92 8.70 -11.64
C GLY A 80 17.95 7.24 -12.07
N ALA A 81 16.78 6.62 -12.21
CA ALA A 81 16.66 5.31 -12.84
C ALA A 81 17.00 5.45 -14.33
N MET A 82 18.23 5.11 -14.72
CA MET A 82 18.57 4.93 -16.14
C MET A 82 17.93 3.63 -16.63
N LYS A 83 17.05 3.75 -17.62
CA LYS A 83 16.61 2.60 -18.40
C LYS A 83 17.79 2.16 -19.26
N GLN A 84 18.32 0.97 -19.00
CA GLN A 84 19.25 0.31 -19.91
C GLN A 84 18.44 -0.61 -20.81
N GLU A 85 18.52 -0.40 -22.11
CA GLU A 85 17.98 -1.34 -23.09
C GLU A 85 18.95 -2.52 -23.22
N ALA A 86 18.41 -3.73 -23.34
CA ALA A 86 19.22 -4.92 -23.56
C ALA A 86 19.97 -4.79 -24.91
N PRO A 87 21.27 -5.13 -24.97
CA PRO A 87 21.98 -5.15 -26.24
C PRO A 87 21.28 -6.11 -27.21
N PRO A 88 21.23 -5.80 -28.52
CA PRO A 88 20.64 -6.72 -29.49
C PRO A 88 21.37 -8.06 -29.42
N PHE A 89 20.58 -9.12 -29.31
CA PHE A 89 21.05 -10.50 -29.29
C PHE A 89 21.88 -10.73 -30.56
N ARG A 90 23.18 -11.01 -30.41
CA ARG A 90 24.00 -11.46 -31.54
C ARG A 90 23.56 -12.88 -31.87
N ALA A 91 22.80 -13.03 -32.96
CA ALA A 91 22.60 -14.32 -33.59
C ALA A 91 23.95 -14.77 -34.18
N GLY A 92 24.48 -15.86 -33.64
CA GLY A 92 25.54 -16.67 -34.22
C GLY A 92 25.04 -18.10 -34.30
#